data_AF-A0A660MI77-F1
#
_entry.id   AF-A0A660MI77-F1
#
_cell.length_a   1.000
_cell.length_b   1.000
_cell.length_c   1.000
_cell.angle_alpha   90.00
_cell.angle_beta   90.00
_cell.angle_gamma   90.00
#
_symmetry.space_group_name_H-M   'P 1'
#
loop_
_entity.id
_entity.type
_entity.pdbx_description
1 polymer ?
#
loop_
_entity_poly.entity_id
_entity_poly.type
_entity_poly.pdbx_seq_one_letter_code
_entity_poly.pdbx_strand_id
1 'polypeptide(L)'
;MKPPVRNPLVALTLALLVALPATAQDEPLVPQSEAEQQLRDMRRQQRTLDLDACKQALAWELDVRKPLLSGNWADDPVGRRMREFVSYLYADSPFLEATEFSGTPEEVRQCKDMQASLLAYKAALPAREMTDPFFIAYTNSLGIRHQKLLDALEWCKSSSYGGLHIQQLEDYNKKYLEFMAITERLAAHQPLSGVKAKSEKYPWNVEFIDVLKHTGLLTYFTEAFNARMVDLNGKVVAINGLMNHQKDIIKIVRERWTKTNARLTNVAEMMEKRRDYEYIAPLIAADKQILQHFEEMLKEAEAVQKEFEDTGTPAGRLRTSEGLAPDALKGLARDSS
;
A
#
# COMPACT_ATOMS: atom_id res chain seq x y z
N MET A 1 -3.53 -3.32 -41.87
CA MET A 1 -4.40 -4.04 -40.91
C MET A 1 -3.80 -3.86 -39.52
N LYS A 2 -4.50 -3.21 -38.58
CA LYS A 2 -4.06 -3.06 -37.19
C LYS A 2 -4.25 -4.41 -36.45
N PRO A 3 -3.31 -4.86 -35.60
CA PRO A 3 -3.52 -6.08 -34.84
C PRO A 3 -4.66 -5.88 -33.84
N PRO A 4 -5.45 -6.91 -33.54
CA PRO A 4 -6.55 -6.80 -32.59
C PRO A 4 -5.97 -6.79 -31.18
N VAL A 5 -5.98 -5.64 -30.52
CA VAL A 5 -5.89 -5.57 -29.05
C VAL A 5 -7.19 -6.15 -28.52
N ARG A 6 -7.23 -7.46 -28.31
CA ARG A 6 -8.39 -8.15 -27.73
C ARG A 6 -8.42 -7.86 -26.24
N ASN A 7 -9.44 -7.12 -25.83
CA ASN A 7 -9.80 -6.70 -24.49
C ASN A 7 -9.25 -5.33 -24.03
N PRO A 8 -9.97 -4.22 -24.33
CA PRO A 8 -9.58 -2.87 -23.90
C PRO A 8 -9.51 -2.70 -22.37
N LEU A 9 -10.18 -3.56 -21.59
CA LEU A 9 -10.03 -3.60 -20.13
C LEU A 9 -8.63 -4.06 -19.71
N VAL A 10 -8.03 -5.04 -20.38
CA VAL A 10 -6.67 -5.52 -20.08
C VAL A 10 -5.64 -4.42 -20.38
N ALA A 11 -5.81 -3.71 -21.50
CA ALA A 11 -4.96 -2.58 -21.85
C ALA A 11 -5.11 -1.41 -20.85
N LEU A 12 -6.34 -1.11 -20.39
CA LEU A 12 -6.60 -0.08 -19.39
C LEU A 12 -6.03 -0.48 -18.01
N THR A 13 -6.13 -1.75 -17.65
CA THR A 13 -5.60 -2.34 -16.41
C THR A 13 -4.09 -2.27 -16.36
N LEU A 14 -3.42 -2.71 -17.43
CA LEU A 14 -1.97 -2.62 -17.56
C LEU A 14 -1.53 -1.15 -17.57
N ALA A 15 -2.25 -0.26 -18.25
CA ALA A 15 -1.96 1.18 -18.24
C ALA A 15 -2.14 1.81 -16.84
N LEU A 16 -3.17 1.42 -16.08
CA LEU A 16 -3.40 1.89 -14.70
C LEU A 16 -2.39 1.30 -13.70
N LEU A 17 -1.96 0.06 -13.90
CA LEU A 17 -0.89 -0.59 -13.12
C LEU A 17 0.48 0.01 -13.41
N VAL A 18 0.69 0.58 -14.60
CA VAL A 18 1.90 1.35 -14.97
C VAL A 18 1.83 2.81 -14.51
N ALA A 19 0.63 3.36 -14.29
CA ALA A 19 0.41 4.77 -13.98
C ALA A 19 0.33 5.12 -12.47
N LEU A 20 0.34 4.15 -11.55
CA LEU A 20 0.52 4.40 -10.11
C LEU A 20 1.99 4.81 -9.84
N PRO A 21 2.24 5.78 -8.93
CA PRO A 21 3.19 6.85 -9.17
C PRO A 21 4.63 6.39 -9.47
N ALA A 22 5.03 6.75 -10.69
CA ALA A 22 6.36 6.82 -11.25
C ALA A 22 7.47 7.13 -10.21
N THR A 23 8.21 6.10 -9.80
CA THR A 23 9.63 6.20 -9.43
C THR A 23 10.45 4.99 -9.93
N ALA A 24 9.93 4.25 -10.91
CA ALA A 24 10.67 3.21 -11.61
C ALA A 24 10.40 3.31 -13.13
N GLN A 25 10.79 4.44 -13.72
CA GLN A 25 11.00 4.51 -15.17
C GLN A 25 12.45 4.13 -15.43
N ASP A 26 12.67 2.82 -15.60
CA ASP A 26 13.69 2.19 -16.44
C ASP A 26 13.72 0.70 -16.09
N GLU A 27 12.64 -0.03 -16.39
CA GLU A 27 12.73 -1.47 -16.58
C GLU A 27 12.24 -1.81 -18.00
N PRO A 28 13.01 -2.62 -18.75
CA PRO A 28 12.60 -3.05 -20.07
C PRO A 28 11.29 -3.86 -19.95
N LEU A 29 10.45 -3.75 -20.98
CA LEU A 29 9.29 -4.63 -21.20
C LEU A 29 9.65 -6.05 -20.79
N VAL A 30 9.07 -6.51 -19.67
CA VAL A 30 9.30 -7.84 -19.09
C VAL A 30 9.19 -8.88 -20.22
N PRO A 31 10.17 -9.79 -20.36
CA PRO A 31 10.04 -10.90 -21.30
C PRO A 31 8.75 -11.65 -20.99
N GLN A 32 7.95 -11.95 -22.01
CA GLN A 32 6.80 -12.85 -21.88
C GLN A 32 7.25 -14.07 -21.09
N SER A 33 6.63 -14.32 -19.94
CA SER A 33 7.06 -15.41 -19.07
C SER A 33 7.09 -16.72 -19.87
N GLU A 34 8.01 -17.64 -19.54
CA GLU A 34 8.03 -18.97 -20.17
C GLU A 34 6.64 -19.64 -20.12
N ALA A 35 5.88 -19.32 -19.09
CA ALA A 35 4.47 -19.64 -18.96
C ALA A 35 3.60 -19.06 -20.09
N GLU A 36 3.64 -17.76 -20.38
CA GLU A 36 2.89 -17.17 -21.50
C GLU A 36 3.30 -17.76 -22.87
N GLN A 37 4.57 -18.08 -23.05
CA GLN A 37 5.11 -18.70 -24.26
C GLN A 37 4.54 -20.13 -24.44
N GLN A 38 4.60 -20.95 -23.38
CA GLN A 38 4.01 -22.30 -23.35
C GLN A 38 2.50 -22.27 -23.60
N LEU A 39 1.78 -21.29 -23.04
CA LEU A 39 0.33 -21.15 -23.27
C LEU A 39 0.03 -20.83 -24.74
N ARG A 40 0.85 -20.02 -25.40
CA ARG A 40 0.71 -19.74 -26.84
C ARG A 40 1.08 -20.93 -27.71
N ASP A 41 2.08 -21.70 -27.31
CA ASP A 41 2.48 -22.91 -28.02
C ASP A 41 1.43 -24.02 -27.87
N MET A 42 0.82 -24.17 -26.68
CA MET A 42 -0.37 -25.03 -26.48
C MET A 42 -1.57 -24.55 -27.31
N ARG A 43 -1.85 -23.24 -27.35
CA ARG A 43 -2.90 -22.65 -28.22
C ARG A 43 -2.68 -22.93 -29.71
N ARG A 44 -1.43 -23.12 -30.13
CA ARG A 44 -1.08 -23.44 -31.52
C ARG A 44 -1.13 -24.93 -31.84
N GLN A 45 -1.10 -25.82 -30.84
CA GLN A 45 -0.88 -27.25 -31.10
C GLN A 45 -2.04 -28.22 -30.86
N GLN A 46 -3.12 -27.95 -30.12
CA GLN A 46 -4.08 -29.03 -29.82
C GLN A 46 -5.55 -28.63 -29.91
N ARG A 47 -6.25 -29.18 -30.91
CA ARG A 47 -7.73 -29.29 -30.93
C ARG A 47 -8.24 -30.53 -30.18
N THR A 48 -7.35 -31.46 -29.86
CA THR A 48 -7.64 -32.71 -29.15
C THR A 48 -6.66 -32.87 -27.99
N LEU A 49 -7.17 -33.03 -26.77
CA LEU A 49 -6.36 -33.23 -25.55
C LEU A 49 -6.48 -34.68 -25.06
N ASP A 50 -5.39 -35.27 -24.57
CA ASP A 50 -5.42 -36.52 -23.81
C ASP A 50 -5.52 -36.24 -22.29
N LEU A 51 -5.65 -37.30 -21.48
CA LEU A 51 -5.83 -37.16 -20.03
C LEU A 51 -4.64 -36.47 -19.34
N ASP A 52 -3.42 -36.69 -19.81
CA ASP A 52 -2.24 -36.07 -19.23
C ASP A 52 -2.19 -34.58 -19.54
N ALA A 53 -2.54 -34.18 -20.77
CA ALA A 53 -2.69 -32.77 -21.13
C ALA A 53 -3.81 -32.08 -20.32
N CYS A 54 -4.95 -32.76 -20.09
CA CYS A 54 -6.02 -32.26 -19.23
C CYS A 54 -5.53 -31.99 -17.79
N LYS A 55 -4.78 -32.94 -17.20
CA LYS A 55 -4.20 -32.80 -15.86
C LYS A 55 -3.16 -31.70 -15.79
N GLN A 56 -2.28 -31.60 -16.80
CA GLN A 56 -1.27 -30.54 -16.88
C GLN A 56 -1.93 -29.17 -16.97
N ALA A 57 -3.00 -29.01 -17.73
CA ALA A 57 -3.72 -27.74 -17.82
C ALA A 57 -4.31 -27.31 -16.47
N LEU A 58 -4.93 -28.22 -15.71
CA LEU A 58 -5.40 -27.94 -14.35
C LEU A 58 -4.24 -27.62 -13.39
N ALA A 59 -3.14 -28.34 -13.47
CA ALA A 59 -1.95 -28.06 -12.67
C ALA A 59 -1.38 -26.66 -12.97
N TRP A 60 -1.47 -26.22 -14.22
CA TRP A 60 -1.06 -24.89 -14.65
C TRP A 60 -1.92 -23.78 -14.05
N GLU A 61 -3.24 -24.00 -13.97
CA GLU A 61 -4.14 -23.06 -13.27
C GLU A 61 -3.71 -22.87 -11.81
N LEU A 62 -3.21 -23.92 -11.16
CA LEU A 62 -2.66 -23.84 -9.82
C LEU A 62 -1.28 -23.18 -9.79
N ASP A 63 -0.42 -23.47 -10.77
CA ASP A 63 0.95 -22.94 -10.84
C ASP A 63 0.98 -21.42 -10.88
N VAL A 64 0.05 -20.80 -11.63
CA VAL A 64 0.00 -19.32 -11.74
C VAL A 64 -0.42 -18.65 -10.43
N ARG A 65 -1.01 -19.38 -9.48
CA ARG A 65 -1.32 -18.85 -8.14
C ARG A 65 -0.09 -18.83 -7.22
N LYS A 66 0.93 -19.66 -7.49
CA LYS A 66 2.12 -19.82 -6.62
C LYS A 66 2.83 -18.52 -6.26
N PRO A 67 3.02 -17.54 -7.17
CA PRO A 67 3.67 -16.29 -6.80
C PRO A 67 2.94 -15.54 -5.67
N LEU A 68 1.60 -15.59 -5.65
CA LEU A 68 0.77 -14.95 -4.62
C LEU A 68 0.62 -15.78 -3.33
N LEU A 69 0.94 -17.09 -3.39
CA LEU A 69 0.95 -17.98 -2.22
C LEU A 69 2.20 -17.82 -1.34
N SER A 70 3.23 -17.14 -1.84
CA SER A 70 4.52 -17.01 -1.14
C SER A 70 4.49 -16.07 0.07
N GLY A 71 3.39 -15.35 0.33
CA GLY A 71 3.20 -14.45 1.47
C GLY A 71 4.11 -13.21 1.51
N ASN A 72 5.21 -13.20 0.73
CA ASN A 72 6.22 -12.14 0.75
C ASN A 72 5.90 -11.04 -0.27
N TRP A 73 4.99 -10.15 0.12
CA TRP A 73 4.53 -9.01 -0.71
C TRP A 73 5.52 -7.85 -0.75
N ALA A 74 6.48 -7.80 0.19
CA ALA A 74 7.47 -6.73 0.34
C ALA A 74 8.56 -6.73 -0.75
N ASP A 75 8.89 -7.90 -1.33
CA ASP A 75 9.98 -8.05 -2.30
C ASP A 75 9.59 -7.66 -3.75
N ASP A 76 8.33 -7.31 -4.00
CA ASP A 76 7.84 -6.94 -5.34
C ASP A 76 7.17 -5.54 -5.34
N PRO A 77 7.98 -4.48 -5.17
CA PRO A 77 7.50 -3.10 -5.02
C PRO A 77 6.80 -2.54 -6.27
N VAL A 78 6.78 -3.28 -7.38
CA VAL A 78 6.05 -2.93 -8.59
C VAL A 78 5.23 -4.11 -9.11
N GLY A 79 4.52 -4.88 -8.27
CA GLY A 79 3.41 -5.71 -8.72
C GLY A 79 3.66 -6.65 -9.92
N ARG A 80 4.87 -7.19 -10.09
CA ARG A 80 5.19 -8.13 -11.18
C ARG A 80 4.40 -9.43 -11.02
N ARG A 81 4.40 -10.02 -9.82
CA ARG A 81 3.62 -11.24 -9.49
C ARG A 81 2.13 -11.03 -9.68
N MET A 82 1.65 -9.85 -9.30
CA MET A 82 0.24 -9.50 -9.43
C MET A 82 -0.14 -9.18 -10.88
N ARG A 83 0.74 -8.55 -11.67
CA ARG A 83 0.56 -8.38 -13.13
C ARG A 83 0.55 -9.72 -13.85
N GLU A 84 1.46 -10.63 -13.53
CA GLU A 84 1.52 -11.98 -14.10
C GLU A 84 0.24 -12.76 -13.79
N PHE A 85 -0.24 -12.68 -12.54
CA PHE A 85 -1.51 -13.28 -12.12
C PHE A 85 -2.72 -12.69 -12.87
N VAL A 86 -2.79 -11.36 -13.02
CA VAL A 86 -3.84 -10.68 -13.80
C VAL A 86 -3.81 -11.10 -15.27
N SER A 87 -2.64 -11.03 -15.90
CA SER A 87 -2.46 -11.40 -17.31
C SER A 87 -2.95 -12.83 -17.58
N TYR A 88 -2.73 -13.73 -16.63
CA TYR A 88 -3.20 -15.11 -16.73
C TYR A 88 -4.71 -15.28 -16.50
N LEU A 89 -5.28 -14.60 -15.50
CA LEU A 89 -6.72 -14.68 -15.24
C LEU A 89 -7.58 -14.16 -16.40
N TYR A 90 -7.04 -13.24 -17.19
CA TYR A 90 -7.65 -12.71 -18.41
C TYR A 90 -7.29 -13.48 -19.69
N ALA A 91 -6.39 -14.44 -19.61
CA ALA A 91 -6.05 -15.32 -20.71
C ALA A 91 -7.08 -16.46 -20.74
N ASP A 92 -7.81 -16.60 -21.86
CA ASP A 92 -8.67 -17.77 -22.07
C ASP A 92 -7.82 -19.04 -21.97
N SER A 93 -8.28 -19.97 -21.13
CA SER A 93 -7.61 -21.24 -20.86
C SER A 93 -7.79 -22.16 -22.07
N PRO A 94 -6.72 -22.64 -22.72
CA PRO A 94 -6.83 -23.52 -23.89
C PRO A 94 -7.62 -24.80 -23.59
N PHE A 95 -7.60 -25.24 -22.32
CA PHE A 95 -8.38 -26.37 -21.84
C PHE A 95 -9.90 -26.12 -21.87
N LEU A 96 -10.34 -24.87 -21.67
CA LEU A 96 -11.76 -24.50 -21.80
C LEU A 96 -12.19 -24.34 -23.26
N GLU A 97 -11.24 -24.10 -24.17
CA GLU A 97 -11.49 -24.00 -25.62
C GLU A 97 -11.43 -25.35 -26.34
N ALA A 98 -10.96 -26.41 -25.67
CA ALA A 98 -10.83 -27.73 -26.25
C ALA A 98 -12.20 -28.31 -26.64
N THR A 99 -12.32 -28.74 -27.90
CA THR A 99 -13.55 -29.30 -28.48
C THR A 99 -13.55 -30.83 -28.55
N GLU A 100 -12.38 -31.47 -28.48
CA GLU A 100 -12.21 -32.91 -28.59
C GLU A 100 -11.23 -33.46 -27.54
N PHE A 101 -11.44 -34.71 -27.13
CA PHE A 101 -10.57 -35.44 -26.21
C PHE A 101 -10.23 -36.81 -26.80
N SER A 102 -9.01 -37.28 -26.53
CA SER A 102 -8.51 -38.58 -27.00
C SER A 102 -8.20 -39.53 -25.84
N GLY A 103 -8.16 -40.84 -26.13
CA GLY A 103 -7.94 -41.89 -25.14
C GLY A 103 -9.10 -42.89 -25.06
N THR A 104 -9.12 -43.67 -23.99
CA THR A 104 -10.20 -44.58 -23.64
C THR A 104 -11.49 -43.81 -23.29
N PRO A 105 -12.67 -44.45 -23.35
CA PRO A 105 -13.93 -43.81 -22.97
C PRO A 105 -13.92 -43.22 -21.55
N GLU A 106 -13.21 -43.87 -20.62
CA GLU A 106 -13.08 -43.42 -19.23
C GLU A 106 -12.16 -42.20 -19.11
N GLU A 107 -11.04 -42.16 -19.83
CA GLU A 107 -10.14 -41.00 -19.89
C GLU A 107 -10.83 -39.77 -20.50
N VAL A 108 -11.59 -39.97 -21.59
CA VAL A 108 -12.41 -38.92 -22.21
C VAL A 108 -13.48 -38.41 -21.24
N ARG A 109 -14.12 -39.30 -20.46
CA ARG A 109 -15.07 -38.91 -19.42
C ARG A 109 -14.40 -38.06 -18.34
N GLN A 110 -13.23 -38.46 -17.85
CA GLN A 110 -12.47 -37.72 -16.84
C GLN A 110 -12.07 -36.32 -17.33
N CYS A 111 -11.54 -36.19 -18.56
CA CYS A 111 -11.23 -34.88 -19.15
C CYS A 111 -12.47 -33.97 -19.22
N LYS A 112 -13.64 -34.51 -19.60
CA LYS A 112 -14.90 -33.75 -19.64
C LYS A 112 -15.35 -33.31 -18.25
N ASP A 113 -15.27 -34.18 -17.25
CA ASP A 113 -15.60 -33.82 -15.86
C ASP A 113 -14.63 -32.74 -15.32
N MET A 114 -13.32 -32.86 -15.59
CA MET A 114 -12.32 -31.84 -15.25
C MET A 114 -12.63 -30.49 -15.90
N GLN A 115 -12.92 -30.47 -17.21
CA GLN A 115 -13.26 -29.25 -17.95
C GLN A 115 -14.56 -28.63 -17.40
N ALA A 116 -15.57 -29.45 -17.13
CA ALA A 116 -16.86 -29.00 -16.58
C ALA A 116 -16.71 -28.42 -15.17
N SER A 117 -15.89 -29.03 -14.30
CA SER A 117 -15.57 -28.50 -12.98
C SER A 117 -14.88 -27.14 -13.07
N LEU A 118 -13.85 -27.01 -13.91
CA LEU A 118 -13.13 -25.74 -14.08
C LEU A 118 -14.05 -24.64 -14.63
N LEU A 119 -14.87 -24.96 -15.63
CA LEU A 119 -15.84 -24.04 -16.21
C LEU A 119 -16.86 -23.58 -15.17
N ALA A 120 -17.43 -24.53 -14.42
CA ALA A 120 -18.36 -24.21 -13.34
C ALA A 120 -17.69 -23.35 -12.27
N TYR A 121 -16.41 -23.59 -11.96
CA TYR A 121 -15.66 -22.84 -10.95
C TYR A 121 -15.48 -21.40 -11.39
N LYS A 122 -14.95 -21.19 -12.61
CA LYS A 122 -14.76 -19.84 -13.17
C LYS A 122 -16.07 -19.11 -13.42
N ALA A 123 -17.17 -19.81 -13.70
CA ALA A 123 -18.50 -19.20 -13.84
C ALA A 123 -19.07 -18.77 -12.47
N ALA A 124 -18.88 -19.59 -11.44
CA ALA A 124 -19.44 -19.36 -10.11
C ALA A 124 -18.64 -18.36 -9.27
N LEU A 125 -17.33 -18.31 -9.50
CA LEU A 125 -16.38 -17.31 -9.02
C LEU A 125 -16.35 -16.20 -10.08
N PRO A 126 -17.32 -15.27 -10.13
CA PRO A 126 -17.38 -14.29 -11.21
C PRO A 126 -16.03 -13.60 -11.28
N ALA A 127 -15.32 -13.79 -12.40
CA ALA A 127 -13.98 -13.26 -12.62
C ALA A 127 -13.89 -11.79 -12.18
N ARG A 128 -14.97 -11.03 -12.27
CA ARG A 128 -15.08 -9.62 -11.86
C ARG A 128 -14.75 -9.25 -10.41
N GLU A 129 -14.59 -10.16 -9.44
CA GLU A 129 -14.25 -9.76 -8.05
C GLU A 129 -12.79 -10.09 -7.66
N MET A 130 -12.31 -11.30 -7.92
CA MET A 130 -10.90 -11.66 -7.69
C MET A 130 -9.96 -11.19 -8.79
N THR A 131 -10.47 -11.04 -10.01
CA THR A 131 -9.69 -10.60 -11.17
C THR A 131 -9.93 -9.11 -11.47
N ASP A 132 -10.68 -8.40 -10.61
CA ASP A 132 -10.95 -6.97 -10.78
C ASP A 132 -9.62 -6.20 -10.85
N PRO A 133 -9.30 -5.60 -12.01
CA PRO A 133 -8.12 -4.78 -12.21
C PRO A 133 -7.94 -3.70 -11.16
N PHE A 134 -9.05 -3.11 -10.73
CA PHE A 134 -9.04 -2.03 -9.77
C PHE A 134 -8.72 -2.56 -8.38
N PHE A 135 -9.35 -3.66 -7.96
CA PHE A 135 -9.03 -4.29 -6.67
C PHE A 135 -7.55 -4.62 -6.58
N ILE A 136 -7.01 -5.19 -7.65
CA ILE A 136 -5.62 -5.58 -7.75
C ILE A 136 -4.68 -4.36 -7.72
N ALA A 137 -5.00 -3.30 -8.47
CA ALA A 137 -4.23 -2.05 -8.43
C ALA A 137 -4.27 -1.38 -7.05
N TYR A 138 -5.41 -1.41 -6.37
CA TYR A 138 -5.57 -0.87 -5.02
C TYR A 138 -4.78 -1.69 -3.99
N THR A 139 -4.79 -3.02 -4.08
CA THR A 139 -4.02 -3.89 -3.18
C THR A 139 -2.50 -3.73 -3.38
N ASN A 140 -2.04 -3.57 -4.63
CA ASN A 140 -0.63 -3.23 -4.90
C ASN A 140 -0.26 -1.85 -4.34
N SER A 141 -1.11 -0.85 -4.58
CA SER A 141 -0.91 0.51 -4.04
C SER A 141 -0.89 0.49 -2.50
N LEU A 142 -1.72 -0.35 -1.89
CA LEU A 142 -1.73 -0.57 -0.44
C LEU A 142 -0.41 -1.14 0.05
N GLY A 143 0.10 -2.22 -0.56
CA GLY A 143 1.37 -2.84 -0.16
C GLY A 143 2.55 -1.86 -0.22
N ILE A 144 2.67 -1.10 -1.31
CA ILE A 144 3.75 -0.11 -1.48
C ILE A 144 3.68 0.99 -0.41
N ARG A 145 2.47 1.54 -0.19
CA ARG A 145 2.28 2.63 0.78
C ARG A 145 2.45 2.14 2.20
N HIS A 146 1.96 0.94 2.49
CA HIS A 146 2.15 0.29 3.77
C HIS A 146 3.63 0.14 4.10
N GLN A 147 4.46 -0.34 3.16
CA GLN A 147 5.90 -0.43 3.37
C GLN A 147 6.52 0.94 3.68
N LYS A 148 6.19 1.98 2.90
CA LYS A 148 6.69 3.34 3.15
C LYS A 148 6.28 3.89 4.53
N LEU A 149 5.05 3.61 4.97
CA LEU A 149 4.60 3.99 6.31
C LEU A 149 5.25 3.15 7.40
N LEU A 150 5.54 1.87 7.14
CA LEU A 150 6.25 0.99 8.05
C LEU A 150 7.70 1.47 8.25
N ASP A 151 8.41 1.80 7.18
CA ASP A 151 9.75 2.38 7.22
C ASP A 151 9.74 3.71 8.00
N ALA A 152 8.72 4.55 7.76
CA ALA A 152 8.56 5.80 8.50
C ALA A 152 8.28 5.55 9.99
N LEU A 153 7.48 4.53 10.33
CA LEU A 153 7.17 4.14 11.71
C LEU A 153 8.42 3.63 12.43
N GLU A 154 9.22 2.81 11.77
CA GLU A 154 10.51 2.34 12.30
C GLU A 154 11.46 3.51 12.55
N TRP A 155 11.56 4.43 11.60
CA TRP A 155 12.32 5.66 11.78
C TRP A 155 11.81 6.51 12.96
N CYS A 156 10.50 6.63 13.16
CA CYS A 156 9.92 7.34 14.32
C CYS A 156 10.27 6.67 15.66
N LYS A 157 10.35 5.33 15.66
CA LYS A 157 10.67 4.52 16.85
C LYS A 157 12.17 4.41 17.12
N SER A 158 13.01 4.72 16.13
CA SER A 158 14.46 4.73 16.28
C SER A 158 14.89 5.78 17.31
N SER A 159 15.65 5.34 18.31
CA SER A 159 16.12 6.16 19.43
C SER A 159 17.14 7.23 19.01
N SER A 160 17.94 6.93 17.99
CA SER A 160 19.00 7.81 17.48
C SER A 160 18.50 8.89 16.53
N TYR A 161 17.34 8.69 15.89
CA TYR A 161 16.82 9.63 14.89
C TYR A 161 15.43 10.14 15.27
N GLY A 162 14.40 9.30 15.26
CA GLY A 162 13.01 9.73 15.55
C GLY A 162 12.81 10.22 16.98
N GLY A 163 13.23 9.42 17.98
CA GLY A 163 12.97 9.71 19.39
C GLY A 163 13.60 11.02 19.88
N LEU A 164 14.87 11.27 19.52
CA LEU A 164 15.55 12.53 19.85
C LEU A 164 14.87 13.73 19.18
N HIS A 165 14.44 13.58 17.93
CA HIS A 165 13.81 14.67 17.19
C HIS A 165 12.43 15.02 17.74
N ILE A 166 11.64 14.02 18.12
CA ILE A 166 10.35 14.21 18.77
C ILE A 166 10.53 14.98 20.08
N GLN A 167 11.50 14.59 20.92
CA GLN A 167 11.79 15.31 22.16
C GLN A 167 12.23 16.75 21.94
N GLN A 168 13.10 16.99 20.95
CA GLN A 168 13.55 18.35 20.61
C GLN A 168 12.39 19.23 20.16
N LEU A 169 11.45 18.66 19.40
CA LEU A 169 10.26 19.35 18.92
C LEU A 169 9.27 19.63 20.06
N GLU A 170 9.05 18.66 20.95
CA GLU A 170 8.20 18.83 22.14
C GLU A 170 8.76 19.91 23.07
N ASP A 171 10.07 19.93 23.31
CA ASP A 171 10.72 20.95 24.15
C ASP A 171 10.67 22.33 23.49
N TYR A 172 10.92 22.41 22.18
CA TYR A 172 10.74 23.65 21.42
C TYR A 172 9.29 24.17 21.52
N ASN A 173 8.29 23.30 21.32
CA ASN A 173 6.88 23.69 21.35
C ASN A 173 6.48 24.17 22.76
N LYS A 174 6.95 23.50 23.82
CA LYS A 174 6.72 23.93 25.19
C LYS A 174 7.27 25.34 25.45
N LYS A 175 8.51 25.60 25.04
CA LYS A 175 9.14 26.91 25.18
C LYS A 175 8.46 27.99 24.32
N TYR A 176 7.95 27.59 23.15
CA TYR A 176 7.18 28.47 22.27
C TYR A 176 5.83 28.88 22.89
N LEU A 177 5.10 27.94 23.49
CA LEU A 177 3.85 28.24 24.19
C LEU A 177 4.09 29.15 25.40
N GLU A 178 5.18 28.93 26.15
CA GLU A 178 5.59 29.83 27.23
C GLU A 178 5.92 31.24 26.73
N PHE A 179 6.64 31.32 25.61
CA PHE A 179 6.90 32.60 24.94
C PHE A 179 5.60 33.31 24.55
N MET A 180 4.64 32.61 23.93
CA MET A 180 3.33 33.19 23.57
C MET A 180 2.61 33.74 24.81
N ALA A 181 2.54 32.96 25.90
CA ALA A 181 1.94 33.42 27.15
C ALA A 181 2.64 34.65 27.75
N ILE A 182 3.98 34.74 27.66
CA ILE A 182 4.71 35.93 28.08
C ILE A 182 4.38 37.12 27.19
N THR A 183 4.32 36.95 25.86
CA THR A 183 3.97 38.05 24.96
C THR A 183 2.58 38.62 25.26
N GLU A 184 1.60 37.78 25.57
CA GLU A 184 0.27 38.21 25.99
C GLU A 184 0.30 39.00 27.31
N ARG A 185 1.08 38.55 28.30
CA ARG A 185 1.26 39.27 29.57
C ARG A 185 1.90 40.64 29.39
N LEU A 186 2.94 40.73 28.55
CA LEU A 186 3.61 41.98 28.24
C LEU A 186 2.66 42.95 27.49
N ALA A 187 1.85 42.43 26.56
CA ALA A 187 0.82 43.20 25.87
C ALA A 187 -0.27 43.72 26.82
N ALA A 188 -0.57 42.97 27.90
CA ALA A 188 -1.43 43.40 29.00
C ALA A 188 -0.73 44.30 30.03
N HIS A 189 0.45 44.84 29.71
CA HIS A 189 1.26 45.71 30.58
C HIS A 189 1.69 45.08 31.91
N GLN A 190 1.79 43.75 31.98
CA GLN A 190 2.29 43.06 33.16
C GLN A 190 3.82 42.94 33.09
N PRO A 191 4.54 43.19 34.20
CA PRO A 191 5.98 43.03 34.23
C PRO A 191 6.40 41.56 34.17
N LEU A 192 7.57 41.31 33.60
CA LEU A 192 8.20 39.98 33.56
C LEU A 192 9.29 39.89 34.64
N SER A 193 9.07 39.02 35.62
CA SER A 193 10.01 38.84 36.73
C SER A 193 11.35 38.27 36.25
N GLY A 194 12.46 38.78 36.77
CA GLY A 194 13.81 38.32 36.42
C GLY A 194 14.33 38.83 35.07
N VAL A 195 13.58 39.68 34.36
CA VAL A 195 14.02 40.32 33.11
C VAL A 195 14.06 41.84 33.29
N LYS A 196 15.18 42.46 32.90
CA LYS A 196 15.37 43.91 33.06
C LYS A 196 14.57 44.67 32.00
N ALA A 197 13.68 45.55 32.45
CA ALA A 197 12.97 46.47 31.56
C ALA A 197 13.89 47.59 31.05
N LYS A 198 13.60 48.13 29.85
CA LYS A 198 14.30 49.29 29.28
C LYS A 198 14.05 50.58 30.06
N SER A 199 12.94 50.64 30.81
CA SER A 199 12.52 51.83 31.56
C SER A 199 11.81 51.41 32.84
N GLU A 200 12.18 52.03 33.96
CA GLU A 200 11.50 51.86 35.25
C GLU A 200 10.03 52.31 35.20
N LYS A 201 9.71 53.29 34.36
CA LYS A 201 8.33 53.78 34.13
C LYS A 201 7.44 52.76 33.39
N TYR A 202 8.05 51.85 32.62
CA TYR A 202 7.34 50.88 31.78
C TYR A 202 7.95 49.49 32.01
N PRO A 203 7.62 48.84 33.15
CA PRO A 203 8.29 47.61 33.57
C PRO A 203 7.96 46.38 32.70
N TRP A 204 6.99 46.48 31.78
CA TRP A 204 6.70 45.50 30.74
C TRP A 204 7.46 45.77 29.42
N ASN A 205 8.19 46.89 29.30
CA ASN A 205 8.97 47.20 28.10
C ASN A 205 10.33 46.49 28.19
N VAL A 206 10.39 45.24 27.74
CA VAL A 206 11.60 44.38 27.73
C VAL A 206 12.10 44.16 26.30
N GLU A 207 13.40 43.87 26.12
CA GLU A 207 13.93 43.49 24.81
C GLU A 207 13.43 42.11 24.38
N PHE A 208 13.09 41.95 23.10
CA PHE A 208 12.65 40.67 22.53
C PHE A 208 13.68 39.55 22.75
N ILE A 209 14.97 39.86 22.57
CA ILE A 209 16.05 38.89 22.78
C ILE A 209 16.14 38.40 24.23
N ASP A 210 15.78 39.24 25.21
CA ASP A 210 15.81 38.86 26.61
C ASP A 210 14.61 37.99 26.98
N VAL A 211 13.47 38.16 26.31
CA VAL A 211 12.33 37.22 26.40
C VAL A 211 12.71 35.85 25.82
N LEU A 212 13.40 35.80 24.67
CA LEU A 212 13.89 34.54 24.09
C LEU A 212 14.94 33.83 24.97
N LYS A 213 15.80 34.59 25.67
CA LYS A 213 16.73 34.03 26.65
C LYS A 213 15.99 33.51 27.88
N HIS A 214 15.00 34.26 28.37
CA HIS A 214 14.20 33.89 29.55
C HIS A 214 13.44 32.58 29.34
N THR A 215 12.86 32.36 28.16
CA THR A 215 12.18 31.09 27.81
C THR A 215 13.14 29.98 27.37
N GLY A 216 14.44 30.28 27.20
CA GLY A 216 15.41 29.36 26.64
C GLY A 216 15.23 29.07 25.14
N LEU A 217 14.30 29.75 24.46
CA LEU A 217 14.06 29.60 23.02
C LEU A 217 15.27 29.98 22.17
N LEU A 218 16.11 30.92 22.65
CA LEU A 218 17.28 31.40 21.89
C LEU A 218 18.19 30.25 21.41
N THR A 219 18.29 29.18 22.20
CA THR A 219 19.13 28.00 21.87
C THR A 219 18.68 27.25 20.60
N TYR A 220 17.44 27.47 20.15
CA TYR A 220 16.87 26.85 18.95
C TYR A 220 17.02 27.72 17.70
N PHE A 221 17.34 29.01 17.84
CA PHE A 221 17.58 29.90 16.69
C PHE A 221 19.00 29.72 16.13
N THR A 222 19.31 28.49 15.71
CA THR A 222 20.57 28.15 15.02
C THR A 222 20.29 27.63 13.63
N GLU A 223 21.17 27.90 12.67
CA GLU A 223 21.02 27.43 11.29
C GLU A 223 20.85 25.91 11.21
N ALA A 224 21.63 25.16 12.01
CA ALA A 224 21.57 23.71 12.08
C ALA A 224 20.23 23.18 12.60
N PHE A 225 19.62 23.85 13.58
CA PHE A 225 18.29 23.49 14.06
C PHE A 225 17.22 23.83 13.01
N ASN A 226 17.29 25.03 12.42
CA ASN A 226 16.33 25.47 11.40
C ASN A 226 16.31 24.52 10.19
N ALA A 227 17.46 24.16 9.64
CA ALA A 227 17.56 23.23 8.52
C ALA A 227 16.93 21.87 8.86
N ARG A 228 17.17 21.36 10.08
CA ARG A 228 16.60 20.11 10.57
C ARG A 228 15.08 20.18 10.70
N MET A 229 14.54 21.29 11.19
CA MET A 229 13.10 21.47 11.33
C MET A 229 12.37 21.57 9.98
N VAL A 230 13.01 22.19 8.98
CA VAL A 230 12.48 22.23 7.60
C VAL A 230 12.42 20.82 7.00
N ASP A 231 13.49 20.04 7.11
CA ASP A 231 13.52 18.64 6.66
C ASP A 231 12.44 17.80 7.36
N LEU A 232 12.34 17.92 8.68
CA LEU A 232 11.35 17.21 9.48
C LEU A 232 9.91 17.57 9.09
N ASN A 233 9.62 18.86 8.89
CA ASN A 233 8.31 19.30 8.43
C ASN A 233 7.99 18.74 7.03
N GLY A 234 8.97 18.69 6.13
CA GLY A 234 8.83 18.04 4.82
C GLY A 234 8.46 16.55 4.93
N LYS A 235 9.12 15.83 5.85
CA LYS A 235 8.82 14.42 6.14
C LYS A 235 7.43 14.23 6.73
N VAL A 236 7.02 15.08 7.68
CA VAL A 236 5.68 15.02 8.28
C VAL A 236 4.59 15.26 7.24
N VAL A 237 4.75 16.25 6.37
CA VAL A 237 3.82 16.52 5.25
C VAL A 237 3.73 15.32 4.31
N ALA A 238 4.86 14.69 3.97
CA ALA A 238 4.88 13.49 3.14
C ALA A 238 4.16 12.31 3.79
N ILE A 239 4.37 12.07 5.10
CA ILE A 239 3.69 11.04 5.88
C ILE A 239 2.17 11.31 5.92
N ASN A 240 1.75 12.55 6.20
CA ASN A 240 0.33 12.94 6.20
C ASN A 240 -0.32 12.69 4.83
N GLY A 241 0.39 13.01 3.73
CA GLY A 241 -0.05 12.70 2.38
C GLY A 241 -0.21 11.20 2.13
N LEU A 242 0.75 10.38 2.55
CA LEU A 242 0.69 8.91 2.44
C LEU A 242 -0.49 8.33 3.22
N MET A 243 -0.70 8.76 4.47
CA MET A 243 -1.79 8.29 5.32
C MET A 243 -3.18 8.61 4.76
N ASN A 244 -3.39 9.84 4.29
CA ASN A 244 -4.69 10.24 3.74
C ASN A 244 -5.07 9.34 2.56
N HIS A 245 -4.13 9.07 1.66
CA HIS A 245 -4.36 8.15 0.55
C HIS A 245 -4.51 6.69 1.00
N GLN A 246 -3.73 6.24 1.98
CA GLN A 246 -3.81 4.86 2.47
C GLN A 246 -5.15 4.56 3.13
N LYS A 247 -5.74 5.52 3.86
CA LYS A 247 -7.06 5.36 4.49
C LYS A 247 -8.17 5.05 3.49
N ASP A 248 -8.21 5.77 2.37
CA ASP A 248 -9.19 5.53 1.31
C ASP A 248 -8.97 4.16 0.64
N ILE A 249 -7.71 3.81 0.40
CA ILE A 249 -7.34 2.51 -0.20
C ILE A 249 -7.72 1.36 0.73
N ILE A 250 -7.40 1.44 2.02
CA ILE A 250 -7.76 0.42 3.03
C ILE A 250 -9.28 0.18 2.97
N LYS A 251 -10.08 1.24 2.99
CA LYS A 251 -11.54 1.11 2.92
C LYS A 251 -12.00 0.37 1.66
N ILE A 252 -11.48 0.76 0.49
CA ILE A 252 -11.83 0.15 -0.80
C ILE A 252 -11.44 -1.33 -0.82
N VAL A 253 -10.20 -1.64 -0.43
CA VAL A 253 -9.67 -3.01 -0.43
C VAL A 253 -10.42 -3.86 0.59
N ARG A 254 -10.73 -3.35 1.79
CA ARG A 254 -11.50 -4.05 2.84
C ARG A 254 -12.91 -4.41 2.37
N GLU A 255 -13.63 -3.47 1.77
CA GLU A 255 -14.98 -3.71 1.25
C GLU A 255 -14.98 -4.77 0.14
N ARG A 256 -13.98 -4.71 -0.74
CA ARG A 256 -13.83 -5.67 -1.85
C ARG A 256 -13.39 -7.05 -1.37
N TRP A 257 -12.42 -7.11 -0.47
CA TRP A 257 -11.98 -8.34 0.17
C TRP A 257 -13.16 -9.05 0.84
N THR A 258 -13.97 -8.33 1.61
CA THR A 258 -15.15 -8.89 2.30
C THR A 258 -16.13 -9.56 1.34
N LYS A 259 -16.47 -8.88 0.25
CA LYS A 259 -17.38 -9.43 -0.79
C LYS A 259 -16.77 -10.67 -1.45
N THR A 260 -15.51 -10.56 -1.84
CA THR A 260 -14.78 -11.61 -2.54
C THR A 260 -14.62 -12.86 -1.67
N ASN A 261 -14.30 -12.68 -0.39
CA ASN A 261 -14.15 -13.77 0.58
C ASN A 261 -15.49 -14.48 0.85
N ALA A 262 -16.57 -13.73 1.06
CA ALA A 262 -17.90 -14.31 1.22
C ALA A 262 -18.33 -15.08 -0.04
N ARG A 263 -18.04 -14.53 -1.23
CA ARG A 263 -18.34 -15.19 -2.49
C ARG A 263 -17.54 -16.48 -2.67
N LEU A 264 -16.23 -16.45 -2.44
CA LEU A 264 -15.38 -17.64 -2.54
C LEU A 264 -15.84 -18.73 -1.55
N THR A 265 -16.24 -18.34 -0.35
CA THR A 265 -16.78 -19.27 0.65
C THR A 265 -18.03 -19.97 0.12
N ASN A 266 -19.01 -19.21 -0.39
CA ASN A 266 -20.22 -19.78 -0.99
C ASN A 266 -19.93 -20.66 -2.21
N VAL A 267 -18.98 -20.26 -3.07
CA VAL A 267 -18.58 -21.05 -4.24
C VAL A 267 -17.92 -22.36 -3.79
N ALA A 268 -17.05 -22.31 -2.78
CA ALA A 268 -16.41 -23.50 -2.24
C ALA A 268 -17.46 -24.51 -1.72
N GLU A 269 -18.43 -24.05 -0.92
CA GLU A 269 -19.52 -24.89 -0.40
C GLU A 269 -20.40 -25.49 -1.50
N MET A 270 -20.66 -24.73 -2.57
CA MET A 270 -21.41 -25.21 -3.73
C MET A 270 -20.61 -26.28 -4.49
N MET A 271 -19.31 -26.05 -4.65
CA MET A 271 -18.43 -26.94 -5.40
C MET A 271 -18.15 -28.24 -4.69
N GLU A 272 -18.04 -28.22 -3.37
CA GLU A 272 -17.84 -29.41 -2.52
C GLU A 272 -18.97 -30.45 -2.69
N LYS A 273 -20.17 -30.01 -3.08
CA LYS A 273 -21.32 -30.90 -3.34
C LYS A 273 -21.25 -31.61 -4.69
N ARG A 274 -20.32 -31.24 -5.57
CA ARG A 274 -20.20 -31.86 -6.88
C ARG A 274 -19.37 -33.13 -6.81
N ARG A 275 -19.72 -34.11 -7.65
CA ARG A 275 -19.00 -35.39 -7.77
C ARG A 275 -17.56 -35.25 -8.25
N ASP A 276 -17.26 -34.15 -8.95
CA ASP A 276 -16.01 -33.83 -9.64
C ASP A 276 -15.23 -32.72 -8.90
N TYR A 277 -15.53 -32.51 -7.60
CA TYR A 277 -14.90 -31.50 -6.74
C TYR A 277 -13.39 -31.70 -6.59
N GLU A 278 -12.92 -32.94 -6.53
CA GLU A 278 -11.50 -33.25 -6.30
C GLU A 278 -10.55 -32.58 -7.30
N TYR A 279 -11.02 -32.35 -8.53
CA TYR A 279 -10.23 -31.71 -9.58
C TYR A 279 -10.00 -30.21 -9.35
N ILE A 280 -10.90 -29.54 -8.61
CA ILE A 280 -10.86 -28.08 -8.37
C ILE A 280 -10.58 -27.72 -6.91
N ALA A 281 -10.63 -28.68 -5.99
CA ALA A 281 -10.34 -28.46 -4.57
C ALA A 281 -8.98 -27.76 -4.34
N PRO A 282 -7.88 -28.12 -5.06
CA PRO A 282 -6.60 -27.43 -4.91
C PRO A 282 -6.64 -25.95 -5.34
N LEU A 283 -7.41 -25.61 -6.38
CA LEU A 283 -7.56 -24.22 -6.84
C LEU A 283 -8.32 -23.38 -5.81
N ILE A 284 -9.42 -23.92 -5.28
CA ILE A 284 -10.20 -23.27 -4.22
C ILE A 284 -9.34 -23.05 -2.97
N ALA A 285 -8.53 -24.04 -2.58
CA ALA A 285 -7.63 -23.91 -1.43
C ALA A 285 -6.60 -22.80 -1.63
N ALA A 286 -5.97 -22.76 -2.82
CA ALA A 286 -5.03 -21.70 -3.16
C ALA A 286 -5.69 -20.30 -3.15
N ASP A 287 -6.87 -20.15 -3.74
CA ASP A 287 -7.57 -18.86 -3.77
C ASP A 287 -8.00 -18.40 -2.36
N LYS A 288 -8.36 -19.34 -1.47
CA LYS A 288 -8.63 -19.04 -0.05
C LYS A 288 -7.37 -18.55 0.67
N GLN A 289 -6.23 -19.21 0.43
CA GLN A 289 -4.96 -18.83 1.03
C GLN A 289 -4.48 -17.45 0.55
N ILE A 290 -4.62 -17.15 -0.75
CA ILE A 290 -4.32 -15.82 -1.30
C ILE A 290 -5.16 -14.74 -0.60
N LEU A 291 -6.47 -14.96 -0.45
CA LEU A 291 -7.32 -14.01 0.29
C LEU A 291 -6.91 -13.87 1.75
N GLN A 292 -6.48 -14.95 2.40
CA GLN A 292 -5.99 -14.87 3.78
C GLN A 292 -4.74 -13.98 3.88
N HIS A 293 -3.79 -14.11 2.96
CA HIS A 293 -2.61 -13.23 2.94
C HIS A 293 -2.96 -11.76 2.70
N PHE A 294 -3.97 -11.48 1.87
CA PHE A 294 -4.47 -10.11 1.72
C PHE A 294 -5.13 -9.57 3.00
N GLU A 295 -5.80 -10.43 3.77
CA GLU A 295 -6.39 -10.06 5.05
C GLU A 295 -5.32 -9.70 6.09
N GLU A 296 -4.24 -10.47 6.13
CA GLU A 296 -3.08 -10.21 6.99
C GLU A 296 -2.45 -8.85 6.66
N MET A 297 -2.17 -8.59 5.37
CA MET A 297 -1.68 -7.28 4.90
C MET A 297 -2.62 -6.12 5.27
N LEU A 298 -3.93 -6.31 5.11
CA LEU A 298 -4.92 -5.29 5.47
C LEU A 298 -4.89 -4.96 6.97
N LYS A 299 -4.79 -5.99 7.83
CA LYS A 299 -4.69 -5.79 9.28
C LYS A 299 -3.40 -5.08 9.66
N GLU A 300 -2.26 -5.43 9.05
CA GLU A 300 -0.99 -4.75 9.27
C GLU A 300 -1.05 -3.28 8.83
N ALA A 301 -1.64 -3.02 7.66
CA ALA A 301 -1.83 -1.66 7.16
C ALA A 301 -2.73 -0.81 8.05
N GLU A 302 -3.80 -1.38 8.59
CA GLU A 302 -4.67 -0.72 9.57
C GLU A 302 -3.96 -0.46 10.90
N ALA A 303 -3.14 -1.40 11.37
CA ALA A 303 -2.37 -1.23 12.60
C ALA A 303 -1.35 -0.08 12.46
N VAL A 304 -0.61 -0.02 11.35
CA VAL A 304 0.31 1.10 11.08
C VAL A 304 -0.43 2.43 10.95
N GLN A 305 -1.57 2.46 10.26
CA GLN A 305 -2.41 3.66 10.17
C GLN A 305 -2.83 4.15 11.57
N LYS A 306 -3.25 3.22 12.44
CA LYS A 306 -3.67 3.52 13.81
C LYS A 306 -2.53 4.08 14.65
N GLU A 307 -1.30 3.57 14.51
CA GLU A 307 -0.13 4.11 15.20
C GLU A 307 0.08 5.59 14.88
N PHE A 308 -0.06 5.99 13.62
CA PHE A 308 0.07 7.40 13.25
C PHE A 308 -1.16 8.26 13.60
N GLU A 309 -2.36 7.67 13.67
CA GLU A 309 -3.57 8.40 14.11
C GLU A 309 -3.59 8.65 15.63
N ASP A 310 -3.00 7.74 16.42
CA ASP A 310 -2.93 7.85 17.88
C ASP A 310 -1.86 8.85 18.35
N THR A 311 -2.30 9.99 18.88
CA THR A 311 -1.42 11.04 19.43
C THR A 311 -0.68 10.63 20.70
N GLY A 312 -1.00 9.48 21.29
CA GLY A 312 -0.25 8.86 22.38
C GLY A 312 1.03 8.17 21.91
N THR A 313 1.19 7.89 20.62
CA THR A 313 2.40 7.24 20.07
C THR A 313 3.44 8.27 19.60
N PRO A 314 4.73 7.90 19.50
CA PRO A 314 5.76 8.75 18.89
C PRO A 314 5.39 9.21 17.47
N ALA A 315 4.84 8.30 16.66
CA ALA A 315 4.47 8.56 15.28
C ALA A 315 3.30 9.56 15.18
N GLY A 316 2.27 9.39 16.01
CA GLY A 316 1.14 10.32 16.04
C GLY A 316 1.50 11.70 16.60
N ARG A 317 2.37 11.78 17.62
CA ARG A 317 2.87 13.07 18.12
C ARG A 317 3.65 13.83 17.05
N LEU A 318 4.54 13.14 16.34
CA LEU A 318 5.29 13.73 15.25
C LEU A 318 4.34 14.21 14.13
N ARG A 319 3.35 13.40 13.78
CA ARG A 319 2.35 13.75 12.76
C ARG A 319 1.60 15.04 13.10
N THR A 320 1.20 15.22 14.36
CA THR A 320 0.49 16.41 14.82
C THR A 320 1.36 17.66 14.97
N SER A 321 2.66 17.54 14.73
CA SER A 321 3.60 18.66 14.83
C SER A 321 3.75 19.49 13.55
N GLU A 322 2.99 19.15 12.50
CA GLU A 322 2.96 19.91 11.25
C GLU A 322 2.74 21.40 11.52
N GLY A 323 3.60 22.26 10.95
CA GLY A 323 3.44 23.71 11.06
C GLY A 323 3.93 24.35 12.37
N LEU A 324 4.44 23.58 13.34
CA LEU A 324 4.93 24.15 14.62
C LEU A 324 6.26 24.92 14.50
N ALA A 325 7.05 24.67 13.44
CA ALA A 325 8.35 25.31 13.22
C ALA A 325 8.55 26.14 11.92
N PRO A 326 7.72 26.07 10.85
CA PRO A 326 8.07 26.78 9.62
C PRO A 326 7.88 28.30 9.68
N ASP A 327 6.84 28.81 10.36
CA ASP A 327 6.44 30.21 10.11
C ASP A 327 7.11 31.23 11.05
N ALA A 328 7.49 30.84 12.27
CA ALA A 328 8.27 31.70 13.16
C ALA A 328 9.73 31.88 12.68
N LEU A 329 10.24 30.97 11.84
CA LEU A 329 11.67 30.88 11.47
C LEU A 329 11.96 31.23 10.00
N LYS A 330 10.97 31.22 9.10
CA LYS A 330 11.13 31.62 7.69
C LYS A 330 11.59 33.07 7.50
N GLY A 331 11.24 33.97 8.42
CA GLY A 331 11.60 35.39 8.33
C GLY A 331 13.06 35.68 8.65
N LEU A 332 13.65 34.97 9.62
CA LEU A 332 15.01 35.25 10.10
C LEU A 332 16.11 34.81 9.13
N ALA A 333 15.86 33.80 8.29
CA ALA A 333 16.82 33.31 7.30
C ALA A 333 16.84 34.15 6.01
N ARG A 334 15.81 34.97 5.74
CA ARG A 334 15.78 35.85 4.56
C ARG A 334 16.43 37.22 4.80
N ASP A 335 16.49 37.66 6.05
CA ASP A 335 17.03 38.98 6.42
C ASP A 335 18.50 38.91 6.90
N SER A 336 19.14 37.74 6.79
CA SER A 336 20.55 37.51 7.18
C SER A 336 21.48 37.17 6.01
N SER A 337 20.99 37.27 4.76
CA SER A 337 21.78 37.15 3.53
C SER A 337 22.08 38.49 2.88
#